data_AF-A0A316TDT5-F1
#
_entry.id   AF-A0A316TDT5-F1
#
_cell.length_a   1.000
_cell.length_b   1.000
_cell.length_c   1.000
_cell.angle_alpha   90.00
_cell.angle_beta   90.00
_cell.angle_gamma   90.00
#
_symmetry.space_group_name_H-M   'P 1'
#
loop_
_entity.id
_entity.type
_entity.pdbx_description
1 polymer ?
#
loop_
_entity_poly.entity_id
_entity_poly.type
_entity_poly.pdbx_seq_one_letter_code
_entity_poly.pdbx_strand_id
1 'polypeptide(L)'
;MTDRATVRPPNPESKMPIGAPSSSGSRGLSGGTAPSVGASPSFSTEWRCRSRFGSSVPRVTMTSRSRGRRLAAVSAGLVLAATLAPSPGTAHEARSASAGQDSAARGVSSGQVLAISLDGFNPNLVTRLGRKGAPNLTRLFRNGASTKNARAQIELTVTLPNHTSQLTGRRIDASEGGHGVTWNDDKPSRPDTIQDAAGEDVASIFTQVHDAGLSTALFATESKFTLFKASWPDAIDRSTVKDNKDLAITRAVRRDLVQNNRAFTFLHLGQLDNTGHDHGWFSPKYLRAGRRIDELLGQILTTIRNNDSLDDLTIVLTADHGGKPGEKGHAAASVLENYRVPFVIWGAGVDKGDLYDMNPTYADPGTSRPLFDADPQPIRNGDLANVCAKLLGLQAVPGSLWGTDQTLTWHD
;
A
#
# COMPACT_ATOMS: atom_id res chain seq x y z
N MET A 1 -15.56 -44.71 -2.51
CA MET A 1 -16.25 -44.17 -1.32
C MET A 1 -15.18 -43.53 -0.46
N THR A 2 -14.98 -42.23 -0.57
CA THR A 2 -14.08 -41.45 0.29
C THR A 2 -14.75 -40.11 0.53
N ASP A 3 -14.99 -39.86 1.81
CA ASP A 3 -15.83 -38.79 2.33
C ASP A 3 -15.11 -37.43 2.23
N ARG A 4 -15.80 -36.43 1.66
CA ARG A 4 -15.36 -35.04 1.61
C ARG A 4 -15.80 -34.34 2.90
N ALA A 5 -14.85 -33.99 3.75
CA ALA A 5 -15.11 -33.12 4.89
C ALA A 5 -15.37 -31.68 4.41
N THR A 6 -16.63 -31.27 4.43
CA THR A 6 -17.05 -29.88 4.26
C THR A 6 -16.73 -29.06 5.50
N VAL A 7 -15.83 -28.07 5.36
CA VAL A 7 -15.58 -27.05 6.38
C VAL A 7 -16.79 -26.09 6.42
N ARG A 8 -17.47 -26.03 7.57
CA ARG A 8 -18.54 -25.05 7.83
C ARG A 8 -17.94 -23.69 8.23
N PRO A 9 -18.51 -22.57 7.76
CA PRO A 9 -18.11 -21.25 8.24
C PRO A 9 -18.62 -21.01 9.69
N PRO A 10 -17.90 -20.23 10.52
CA PRO A 10 -18.32 -19.93 11.88
C PRO A 10 -19.53 -18.99 11.90
N ASN A 11 -20.43 -19.27 12.86
CA ASN A 11 -21.67 -18.55 13.13
C ASN A 11 -21.40 -17.15 13.72
N PRO A 12 -22.11 -16.08 13.32
CA PRO A 12 -21.90 -14.75 13.89
C PRO A 12 -22.91 -14.50 15.01
N GLU A 13 -22.51 -14.58 16.28
CA GLU A 13 -23.21 -13.90 17.37
C GLU A 13 -22.41 -13.92 18.69
N SER A 14 -22.01 -12.75 19.18
CA SER A 14 -22.29 -12.36 20.57
C SER A 14 -22.15 -10.84 20.75
N LYS A 15 -23.30 -10.23 21.02
CA LYS A 15 -23.47 -8.85 21.49
C LYS A 15 -23.08 -8.77 22.96
N MET A 16 -22.57 -7.61 23.39
CA MET A 16 -22.59 -7.17 24.79
C MET A 16 -23.29 -5.80 24.86
N PRO A 17 -23.98 -5.47 25.98
CA PRO A 17 -25.14 -4.58 25.98
C PRO A 17 -24.83 -3.10 26.17
N ILE A 18 -25.79 -2.31 25.70
CA ILE A 18 -25.93 -0.85 25.77
C ILE A 18 -26.28 -0.42 27.20
N GLY A 19 -25.53 0.55 27.74
CA GLY A 19 -25.93 1.32 28.91
C GLY A 19 -26.87 2.47 28.53
N ALA A 20 -28.03 2.53 29.17
CA ALA A 20 -29.05 3.58 29.04
C ALA A 20 -28.81 4.73 30.06
N PRO A 21 -29.48 5.89 29.93
CA PRO A 21 -28.93 7.21 30.24
C PRO A 21 -29.28 7.74 31.63
N SER A 22 -28.47 8.67 32.16
CA SER A 22 -28.85 9.56 33.25
C SER A 22 -29.37 10.89 32.69
N SER A 23 -30.52 11.30 33.21
CA SER A 23 -31.17 12.58 32.96
C SER A 23 -30.85 13.55 34.09
N SER A 24 -30.58 14.81 33.77
CA SER A 24 -30.90 15.94 34.67
C SER A 24 -30.93 17.26 33.91
N GLY A 25 -32.07 17.95 34.04
CA GLY A 25 -32.12 19.34 34.50
C GLY A 25 -31.71 20.45 33.52
N SER A 26 -32.70 20.97 32.82
CA SER A 26 -32.72 22.27 32.15
C SER A 26 -32.39 23.46 33.07
N ARG A 27 -31.59 24.43 32.60
CA ARG A 27 -31.80 25.87 32.79
C ARG A 27 -31.33 26.63 31.54
N GLY A 28 -32.20 27.47 30.99
CA GLY A 28 -31.91 28.30 29.83
C GLY A 28 -31.10 29.54 30.16
N LEU A 29 -30.63 30.24 29.13
CA LEU A 29 -30.61 31.70 29.00
C LEU A 29 -30.27 32.11 27.56
N SER A 30 -31.09 33.05 27.09
CA SER A 30 -31.01 34.02 26.00
C SER A 30 -29.68 34.29 25.27
N GLY A 31 -29.81 34.47 23.95
CA GLY A 31 -29.43 35.72 23.26
C GLY A 31 -27.95 35.94 22.96
N GLY A 32 -27.56 35.73 21.70
CA GLY A 32 -26.25 36.13 21.19
C GLY A 32 -26.17 36.06 19.67
N THR A 33 -26.18 37.23 19.04
CA THR A 33 -26.06 37.50 17.60
C THR A 33 -24.84 36.86 16.94
N ALA A 34 -25.05 36.27 15.76
CA ALA A 34 -23.99 35.76 14.89
C ALA A 34 -23.28 36.90 14.12
N PRO A 35 -21.95 36.86 13.94
CA PRO A 35 -21.30 37.58 12.88
C PRO A 35 -21.08 36.68 11.65
N SER A 36 -21.31 37.31 10.50
CA SER A 36 -21.13 36.85 9.13
C SER A 36 -19.79 36.17 8.85
N VAL A 37 -19.84 35.01 8.19
CA VAL A 37 -18.67 34.33 7.62
C VAL A 37 -18.39 34.94 6.25
N GLY A 38 -17.43 35.86 6.18
CA GLY A 38 -16.89 36.40 4.95
C GLY A 38 -15.64 35.66 4.50
N ALA A 39 -15.48 35.56 3.18
CA ALA A 39 -14.29 35.14 2.41
C ALA A 39 -14.01 33.63 2.30
N SER A 40 -14.39 33.08 1.14
CA SER A 40 -13.79 31.86 0.58
C SER A 40 -12.39 32.20 0.03
N PRO A 41 -11.31 31.49 0.38
CA PRO A 41 -10.06 31.61 -0.34
C PRO A 41 -10.17 30.83 -1.65
N SER A 42 -9.99 31.51 -2.78
CA SER A 42 -9.72 30.88 -4.06
C SER A 42 -8.34 30.22 -4.00
N PHE A 43 -8.28 28.89 -4.05
CA PHE A 43 -7.03 28.17 -4.16
C PHE A 43 -6.68 27.99 -5.64
N SER A 44 -5.64 28.70 -6.09
CA SER A 44 -5.06 28.61 -7.43
C SER A 44 -4.43 27.23 -7.69
N THR A 45 -4.55 26.78 -8.94
CA THR A 45 -4.38 25.40 -9.41
C THR A 45 -2.95 25.06 -9.83
N GLU A 46 -1.92 25.75 -9.34
CA GLU A 46 -0.57 25.61 -9.88
C GLU A 46 0.38 24.92 -8.88
N TRP A 47 0.65 23.64 -9.13
CA TRP A 47 1.94 23.06 -8.77
C TRP A 47 3.02 23.82 -9.56
N ARG A 48 3.73 24.74 -8.91
CA ARG A 48 4.91 25.37 -9.50
C ARG A 48 6.10 24.46 -9.29
N CYS A 49 6.48 23.74 -10.34
CA CYS A 49 7.81 23.14 -10.46
C CYS A 49 8.85 24.28 -10.34
N ARG A 50 9.55 24.37 -9.20
CA ARG A 50 10.71 25.26 -9.05
C ARG A 50 11.96 24.45 -9.34
N SER A 51 12.37 24.41 -10.60
CA SER A 51 13.71 23.93 -10.95
C SER A 51 14.75 24.93 -10.46
N ARG A 52 15.55 24.56 -9.45
CA ARG A 52 16.84 25.22 -9.20
C ARG A 52 17.95 24.20 -9.42
N PHE A 53 18.48 24.17 -10.65
CA PHE A 53 19.81 23.65 -10.91
C PHE A 53 20.81 24.60 -10.25
N GLY A 54 21.44 24.14 -9.18
CA GLY A 54 22.57 24.78 -8.51
C GLY A 54 23.55 23.70 -8.08
N SER A 55 24.47 23.36 -8.97
CA SER A 55 25.53 22.38 -8.77
C SER A 55 26.56 22.86 -7.75
N SER A 56 26.78 22.10 -6.67
CA SER A 56 28.04 22.09 -5.94
C SER A 56 28.26 20.73 -5.25
N VAL A 57 29.11 19.91 -5.85
CA VAL A 57 29.60 18.65 -5.29
C VAL A 57 30.81 18.94 -4.40
N PRO A 58 30.87 18.51 -3.13
CA PRO A 58 32.12 18.47 -2.39
C PRO A 58 32.87 17.17 -2.70
N ARG A 59 34.12 17.34 -3.14
CA ARG A 59 35.11 16.31 -3.41
C ARG A 59 35.61 15.69 -2.10
N VAL A 60 35.31 14.41 -1.85
CA VAL A 60 35.93 13.64 -0.76
C VAL A 60 37.15 12.90 -1.31
N THR A 61 38.34 13.32 -0.87
CA THR A 61 39.61 12.64 -1.09
C THR A 61 39.72 11.40 -0.21
N MET A 62 39.77 10.21 -0.82
CA MET A 62 40.19 8.98 -0.15
C MET A 62 41.72 8.91 -0.08
N THR A 63 42.26 8.81 1.14
CA THR A 63 43.67 8.48 1.36
C THR A 63 43.84 6.97 1.53
N SER A 64 44.49 6.36 0.54
CA SER A 64 45.04 5.00 0.61
C SER A 64 46.15 4.91 1.67
N ARG A 65 46.12 3.85 2.48
CA ARG A 65 47.31 3.36 3.21
C ARG A 65 47.49 1.87 2.94
N SER A 66 48.48 1.58 2.10
CA SER A 66 49.11 0.27 1.92
C SER A 66 50.15 0.00 3.01
N ARG A 67 50.22 -1.25 3.49
CA ARG A 67 51.38 -1.99 4.08
C ARG A 67 50.80 -3.37 4.46
N GLY A 68 51.27 -4.55 4.09
CA GLY A 68 52.43 -5.01 3.35
C GLY A 68 52.89 -6.36 3.94
N ARG A 69 53.01 -7.41 3.08
CA ARG A 69 53.96 -8.55 3.17
C ARG A 69 53.69 -9.62 4.27
N ARG A 70 53.76 -10.96 4.08
CA ARG A 70 54.68 -11.88 3.36
C ARG A 70 54.06 -13.31 3.26
N LEU A 71 54.22 -13.99 2.11
CA LEU A 71 54.96 -15.25 1.83
C LEU A 71 54.36 -16.61 2.29
N ALA A 72 54.08 -17.47 1.31
CA ALA A 72 54.64 -18.83 1.10
C ALA A 72 53.71 -19.60 0.12
N ALA A 73 54.08 -20.59 -0.69
CA ALA A 73 55.28 -21.02 -1.43
C ALA A 73 54.84 -22.31 -2.19
N VAL A 74 55.34 -22.51 -3.43
CA VAL A 74 55.49 -23.81 -4.17
C VAL A 74 54.20 -24.60 -4.53
N SER A 75 54.00 -25.30 -5.65
CA SER A 75 54.87 -25.80 -6.74
C SER A 75 54.08 -26.15 -8.03
N ALA A 76 54.74 -25.93 -9.17
CA ALA A 76 54.98 -26.85 -10.32
C ALA A 76 53.85 -27.51 -11.15
N GLY A 77 54.02 -27.39 -12.48
CA GLY A 77 53.70 -28.38 -13.51
C GLY A 77 52.41 -28.09 -14.29
N LEU A 78 52.34 -28.15 -15.62
CA LEU A 78 53.25 -28.61 -16.66
C LEU A 78 52.82 -27.96 -17.99
N VAL A 79 53.78 -27.63 -18.84
CA VAL A 79 53.60 -27.14 -20.21
C VAL A 79 53.18 -28.29 -21.12
N LEU A 80 52.17 -28.09 -21.97
CA LEU A 80 52.19 -28.65 -23.31
C LEU A 80 51.44 -27.73 -24.29
N ALA A 81 52.22 -27.10 -25.15
CA ALA A 81 51.74 -26.38 -26.32
C ALA A 81 51.59 -27.39 -27.47
N ALA A 82 50.44 -27.36 -28.16
CA ALA A 82 50.31 -27.92 -29.49
C ALA A 82 49.53 -26.92 -30.36
N THR A 83 50.26 -26.23 -31.23
CA THR A 83 49.76 -25.34 -32.27
C THR A 83 49.40 -26.13 -33.52
N LEU A 84 48.16 -26.03 -33.99
CA LEU A 84 47.81 -26.23 -35.40
C LEU A 84 46.68 -25.26 -35.77
N ALA A 85 46.93 -24.43 -36.78
CA ALA A 85 45.98 -23.55 -37.45
C ALA A 85 45.61 -24.14 -38.84
N PRO A 86 44.80 -23.46 -39.68
CA PRO A 86 43.34 -23.67 -39.79
C PRO A 86 42.92 -24.12 -41.21
N SER A 87 41.65 -24.52 -41.41
CA SER A 87 40.90 -24.31 -42.67
C SER A 87 39.41 -24.72 -42.57
N PRO A 88 38.54 -24.21 -43.46
CA PRO A 88 37.15 -23.86 -43.14
C PRO A 88 36.15 -24.94 -43.55
N GLY A 89 35.09 -25.07 -42.77
CA GLY A 89 33.95 -25.94 -43.07
C GLY A 89 32.66 -25.26 -42.63
N THR A 90 31.85 -24.91 -43.62
CA THR A 90 30.53 -24.27 -43.55
C THR A 90 29.60 -24.93 -42.53
N ALA A 91 29.13 -24.16 -41.54
CA ALA A 91 27.98 -24.52 -40.72
C ALA A 91 26.88 -23.48 -40.89
N HIS A 92 25.74 -24.00 -41.33
CA HIS A 92 24.51 -23.30 -41.68
C HIS A 92 23.83 -22.75 -40.42
N GLU A 93 23.20 -21.59 -40.58
CA GLU A 93 22.37 -20.88 -39.59
C GLU A 93 21.42 -21.80 -38.82
N ALA A 94 21.54 -21.80 -37.49
CA ALA A 94 20.40 -22.00 -36.60
C ALA A 94 20.20 -20.70 -35.82
N ARG A 95 19.25 -19.89 -36.29
CA ARG A 95 18.76 -18.71 -35.57
C ARG A 95 18.10 -19.16 -34.28
N SER A 96 18.81 -19.06 -33.16
CA SER A 96 18.19 -18.99 -31.85
C SER A 96 18.07 -17.51 -31.50
N ALA A 97 16.83 -17.00 -31.54
CA ALA A 97 16.51 -15.67 -31.06
C ALA A 97 16.73 -15.65 -29.54
N SER A 98 17.91 -15.18 -29.14
CA SER A 98 18.19 -14.71 -27.80
C SER A 98 17.29 -13.51 -27.53
N ALA A 99 16.14 -13.73 -26.92
CA ALA A 99 15.42 -12.69 -26.21
C ALA A 99 16.32 -12.26 -25.05
N GLY A 100 17.06 -11.17 -25.27
CA GLY A 100 17.94 -10.59 -24.28
C GLY A 100 17.17 -10.31 -23.00
N GLN A 101 17.63 -10.91 -21.91
CA GLN A 101 17.35 -10.45 -20.57
C GLN A 101 17.96 -9.06 -20.40
N ASP A 102 17.19 -8.01 -20.66
CA ASP A 102 17.47 -6.69 -20.12
C ASP A 102 16.83 -6.60 -18.71
N SER A 103 17.35 -7.39 -17.77
CA SER A 103 17.22 -7.06 -16.34
C SER A 103 18.30 -6.04 -15.99
N ALA A 104 18.22 -4.86 -16.61
CA ALA A 104 19.00 -3.72 -16.14
C ALA A 104 18.61 -3.48 -14.67
N ALA A 105 19.60 -3.58 -13.78
CA ALA A 105 19.45 -3.28 -12.37
C ALA A 105 18.81 -1.89 -12.23
N ARG A 106 17.52 -1.85 -11.88
CA ARG A 106 16.84 -0.59 -11.54
C ARG A 106 17.60 0.00 -10.36
N GLY A 107 18.18 1.18 -10.55
CA GLY A 107 18.84 1.90 -9.47
C GLY A 107 17.80 2.29 -8.42
N VAL A 108 18.14 2.10 -7.14
CA VAL A 108 17.31 2.55 -6.01
C VAL A 108 17.04 4.04 -6.16
N SER A 109 15.77 4.43 -6.20
CA SER A 109 15.39 5.84 -6.28
C SER A 109 15.53 6.48 -4.90
N SER A 110 15.86 7.77 -4.86
CA SER A 110 15.81 8.57 -3.62
C SER A 110 14.39 9.03 -3.25
N GLY A 111 13.37 8.53 -3.95
CA GLY A 111 11.98 8.92 -3.75
C GLY A 111 11.39 8.40 -2.44
N GLN A 112 10.25 8.97 -2.05
CA GLN A 112 9.51 8.57 -0.85
C GLN A 112 8.10 8.12 -1.24
N VAL A 113 7.61 7.06 -0.59
CA VAL A 113 6.27 6.53 -0.82
C VAL A 113 5.48 6.52 0.48
N LEU A 114 4.32 7.18 0.46
CA LEU A 114 3.29 7.08 1.49
C LEU A 114 2.14 6.21 0.99
N ALA A 115 2.13 4.95 1.40
CA ALA A 115 1.01 4.05 1.18
C ALA A 115 -0.10 4.32 2.21
N ILE A 116 -1.32 4.58 1.74
CA ILE A 116 -2.49 4.88 2.58
C ILE A 116 -3.57 3.82 2.32
N SER A 117 -3.93 3.04 3.33
CA SER A 117 -5.12 2.19 3.30
C SER A 117 -6.23 2.81 4.16
N LEU A 118 -7.38 3.04 3.54
CA LEU A 118 -8.59 3.51 4.23
C LEU A 118 -9.52 2.31 4.47
N ASP A 119 -9.63 1.87 5.71
CA ASP A 119 -10.39 0.67 6.09
C ASP A 119 -11.88 0.82 5.75
N GLY A 120 -12.48 -0.19 5.12
CA GLY A 120 -13.89 -0.20 4.76
C GLY A 120 -14.32 0.93 3.80
N PHE A 121 -13.37 1.47 3.02
CA PHE A 121 -13.63 2.59 2.11
C PHE A 121 -14.30 2.14 0.82
N ASN A 122 -15.62 2.37 0.74
CA ASN A 122 -16.37 2.22 -0.50
C ASN A 122 -16.11 3.43 -1.44
N PRO A 123 -15.58 3.22 -2.66
CA PRO A 123 -15.17 4.32 -3.55
C PRO A 123 -16.33 5.23 -4.01
N ASN A 124 -17.58 4.77 -3.93
CA ASN A 124 -18.75 5.60 -4.21
C ASN A 124 -18.92 6.74 -3.20
N LEU A 125 -18.25 6.69 -2.05
CA LEU A 125 -18.25 7.77 -1.06
C LEU A 125 -17.71 9.08 -1.67
N VAL A 126 -16.69 9.01 -2.53
CA VAL A 126 -16.13 10.18 -3.22
C VAL A 126 -17.17 10.82 -4.14
N THR A 127 -17.90 10.01 -4.89
CA THR A 127 -18.99 10.48 -5.76
C THR A 127 -20.13 11.07 -4.93
N ARG A 128 -20.48 10.44 -3.81
CA ARG A 128 -21.57 10.88 -2.91
C ARG A 128 -21.28 12.20 -2.21
N LEU A 129 -20.06 12.42 -1.75
CA LEU A 129 -19.64 13.63 -1.04
C LEU A 129 -19.23 14.76 -2.00
N GLY A 130 -18.63 14.40 -3.13
CA GLY A 130 -18.14 15.33 -4.15
C GLY A 130 -17.11 16.34 -3.63
N ARG A 131 -16.77 17.34 -4.46
CA ARG A 131 -15.76 18.37 -4.13
C ARG A 131 -16.10 19.18 -2.87
N LYS A 132 -17.38 19.33 -2.54
CA LYS A 132 -17.83 20.08 -1.35
C LYS A 132 -17.69 19.27 -0.06
N GLY A 133 -17.80 17.94 -0.14
CA GLY A 133 -17.77 17.09 1.05
C GLY A 133 -16.47 16.33 1.26
N ALA A 134 -15.75 16.04 0.19
CA ALA A 134 -14.46 15.34 0.24
C ALA A 134 -13.48 15.97 -0.77
N PRO A 135 -13.10 17.24 -0.61
CA PRO A 135 -12.24 17.96 -1.56
C PRO A 135 -10.87 17.30 -1.76
N ASN A 136 -10.26 16.72 -0.72
CA ASN A 136 -8.91 16.15 -0.80
C ASN A 136 -8.90 14.79 -1.50
N LEU A 137 -9.82 13.89 -1.14
CA LEU A 137 -10.04 12.64 -1.85
C LEU A 137 -10.40 12.93 -3.31
N THR A 138 -11.35 13.84 -3.55
CA THR A 138 -11.73 14.21 -4.92
C THR A 138 -10.54 14.76 -5.71
N ARG A 139 -9.61 15.49 -5.07
CA ARG A 139 -8.38 15.96 -5.72
C ARG A 139 -7.48 14.80 -6.12
N LEU A 140 -7.25 13.82 -5.24
CA LEU A 140 -6.42 12.65 -5.54
C LEU A 140 -6.97 11.87 -6.76
N PHE A 141 -8.27 11.56 -6.78
CA PHE A 141 -8.89 10.85 -7.91
C PHE A 141 -8.93 11.66 -9.22
N ARG A 142 -8.91 12.99 -9.17
CA ARG A 142 -9.00 13.82 -10.38
C ARG A 142 -7.65 14.17 -10.98
N ASN A 143 -6.61 14.19 -10.15
CA ASN A 143 -5.31 14.74 -10.50
C ASN A 143 -4.17 13.72 -10.29
N GLY A 144 -4.50 12.44 -10.22
CA GLY A 144 -3.54 11.34 -10.21
C GLY A 144 -4.02 10.23 -11.14
N ALA A 145 -3.20 9.20 -11.30
CA ALA A 145 -3.57 7.97 -11.97
C ALA A 145 -4.46 7.18 -11.00
N SER A 146 -5.73 6.97 -11.35
CA SER A 146 -6.67 6.35 -10.41
C SER A 146 -7.72 5.47 -11.05
N THR A 147 -8.24 4.52 -10.29
CA THR A 147 -9.49 3.83 -10.58
C THR A 147 -10.33 3.70 -9.31
N LYS A 148 -11.65 3.67 -9.48
CA LYS A 148 -12.61 3.33 -8.43
C LYS A 148 -13.05 1.86 -8.49
N ASN A 149 -12.50 1.10 -9.43
CA ASN A 149 -12.96 -0.25 -9.74
C ASN A 149 -11.86 -1.32 -9.62
N ALA A 150 -10.93 -1.14 -8.68
CA ALA A 150 -10.01 -2.19 -8.28
C ALA A 150 -10.72 -3.26 -7.42
N ARG A 151 -10.00 -4.33 -7.05
CA ARG A 151 -10.53 -5.45 -6.28
C ARG A 151 -9.76 -5.72 -4.98
N ALA A 152 -10.51 -6.00 -3.92
CA ALA A 152 -9.98 -6.63 -2.72
C ALA A 152 -9.54 -8.08 -3.02
N GLN A 153 -8.99 -8.77 -2.01
CA GLN A 153 -8.67 -10.19 -2.13
C GLN A 153 -9.92 -11.02 -2.43
N ILE A 154 -9.70 -12.11 -3.18
CA ILE A 154 -10.77 -12.99 -3.63
C ILE A 154 -11.27 -13.85 -2.46
N GLU A 155 -10.38 -14.30 -1.60
CA GLU A 155 -10.70 -15.31 -0.58
C GLU A 155 -11.51 -14.70 0.58
N LEU A 156 -11.08 -13.55 1.09
CA LEU A 156 -11.75 -12.84 2.17
C LEU A 156 -11.77 -11.34 1.89
N THR A 157 -12.83 -10.67 2.32
CA THR A 157 -12.95 -9.21 2.36
C THR A 157 -12.88 -8.74 3.80
N VAL A 158 -11.82 -9.14 4.52
CA VAL A 158 -11.64 -8.89 5.95
C VAL A 158 -10.32 -8.15 6.18
N THR A 159 -10.30 -7.26 7.16
CA THR A 159 -9.25 -6.28 7.43
C THR A 159 -7.84 -6.87 7.49
N LEU A 160 -7.52 -7.65 8.51
CA LEU A 160 -6.15 -8.13 8.71
C LEU A 160 -5.63 -9.00 7.54
N PRO A 161 -6.42 -9.96 6.99
CA PRO A 161 -6.01 -10.72 5.81
C PRO A 161 -5.69 -9.83 4.61
N ASN A 162 -6.59 -8.90 4.24
CA ASN A 162 -6.37 -8.03 3.08
C ASN A 162 -5.19 -7.08 3.26
N HIS A 163 -5.02 -6.51 4.44
CA HIS A 163 -3.87 -5.65 4.73
C HIS A 163 -2.56 -6.42 4.68
N THR A 164 -2.57 -7.70 5.09
CA THR A 164 -1.40 -8.56 4.92
C THR A 164 -1.11 -8.79 3.44
N SER A 165 -2.13 -8.99 2.61
CA SER A 165 -1.97 -9.06 1.15
C SER A 165 -1.46 -7.76 0.53
N GLN A 166 -1.92 -6.58 0.99
CA GLN A 166 -1.41 -5.28 0.52
C GLN A 166 0.10 -5.11 0.77
N LEU A 167 0.61 -5.64 1.89
CA LEU A 167 2.01 -5.49 2.30
C LEU A 167 2.93 -6.55 1.71
N THR A 168 2.40 -7.73 1.39
CA THR A 168 3.17 -8.89 0.89
C THR A 168 3.01 -9.11 -0.61
N GLY A 169 1.96 -8.55 -1.21
CA GLY A 169 1.53 -8.87 -2.57
C GLY A 169 1.05 -10.32 -2.74
N ARG A 170 0.89 -11.09 -1.65
CA ARG A 170 0.43 -12.49 -1.67
C ARG A 170 -1.08 -12.59 -1.54
N ARG A 171 -1.62 -13.75 -1.93
CA ARG A 171 -2.99 -14.18 -1.57
C ARG A 171 -3.07 -14.63 -0.12
N ILE A 172 -4.25 -15.00 0.35
CA ILE A 172 -4.47 -15.38 1.75
C ILE A 172 -4.09 -16.85 2.02
N ASP A 173 -4.54 -17.78 1.17
CA ASP A 173 -4.37 -19.22 1.41
C ASP A 173 -2.89 -19.66 1.35
N ALA A 174 -2.31 -20.04 2.48
CA ALA A 174 -0.93 -20.48 2.59
C ALA A 174 -0.62 -21.72 1.73
N SER A 175 -1.59 -22.62 1.53
CA SER A 175 -1.37 -23.82 0.73
C SER A 175 -1.19 -23.53 -0.77
N GLU A 176 -1.55 -22.32 -1.19
CA GLU A 176 -1.45 -21.82 -2.56
C GLU A 176 -0.44 -20.66 -2.67
N GLY A 177 0.57 -20.63 -1.79
CA GLY A 177 1.60 -19.59 -1.75
C GLY A 177 1.17 -18.27 -1.10
N GLY A 178 0.07 -18.28 -0.34
CA GLY A 178 -0.42 -17.14 0.41
C GLY A 178 0.31 -16.87 1.73
N HIS A 179 -0.16 -15.87 2.46
CA HIS A 179 0.43 -15.44 3.74
C HIS A 179 -0.20 -16.11 4.99
N GLY A 180 -1.21 -16.98 4.83
CA GLY A 180 -1.81 -17.76 5.93
C GLY A 180 -2.69 -17.00 6.94
N VAL A 181 -2.60 -15.67 6.97
CA VAL A 181 -3.43 -14.83 7.85
C VAL A 181 -4.91 -14.86 7.46
N THR A 182 -5.70 -15.64 8.20
CA THR A 182 -7.13 -15.90 7.96
C THR A 182 -8.06 -15.42 9.08
N TRP A 183 -7.52 -14.68 10.07
CA TRP A 183 -8.25 -14.17 11.22
C TRP A 183 -8.27 -12.64 11.29
N ASN A 184 -9.04 -12.07 12.22
CA ASN A 184 -9.20 -10.60 12.36
C ASN A 184 -9.33 -10.12 13.82
N ASP A 185 -8.76 -10.86 14.77
CA ASP A 185 -8.79 -10.59 16.21
C ASP A 185 -7.39 -10.70 16.85
N ASP A 186 -7.25 -10.21 18.09
CA ASP A 186 -6.01 -10.20 18.88
C ASP A 186 -5.89 -11.39 19.84
N LYS A 187 -6.57 -12.50 19.56
CA LYS A 187 -6.62 -13.62 20.53
C LYS A 187 -5.22 -14.22 20.71
N PRO A 188 -4.80 -14.56 21.96
CA PRO A 188 -3.52 -15.22 22.21
C PRO A 188 -3.34 -16.59 21.54
N SER A 189 -4.44 -17.18 21.04
CA SER A 189 -4.40 -18.44 20.29
C SER A 189 -4.04 -18.26 18.82
N ARG A 190 -3.85 -17.02 18.35
CA ARG A 190 -3.44 -16.73 16.97
C ARG A 190 -1.94 -16.91 16.82
N PRO A 191 -1.44 -17.19 15.60
CA PRO A 191 -0.02 -17.14 15.32
C PRO A 191 0.59 -15.81 15.74
N ASP A 192 1.78 -15.84 16.33
CA ASP A 192 2.49 -14.66 16.81
C ASP A 192 3.05 -13.81 15.66
N THR A 193 3.32 -14.45 14.51
CA THR A 193 3.83 -13.82 13.29
C THR A 193 3.11 -14.31 12.03
N ILE A 194 3.28 -13.59 10.93
CA ILE A 194 2.82 -14.02 9.59
C ILE A 194 3.58 -15.26 9.13
N GLN A 195 4.86 -15.39 9.52
CA GLN A 195 5.69 -16.54 9.23
C GLN A 195 5.13 -17.81 9.89
N ASP A 196 4.74 -17.72 11.16
CA ASP A 196 4.07 -18.82 11.86
C ASP A 196 2.75 -19.21 11.19
N ALA A 197 2.03 -18.23 10.63
CA ALA A 197 0.78 -18.45 9.93
C ALA A 197 0.96 -19.13 8.58
N ALA A 198 2.01 -18.77 7.84
CA ALA A 198 2.33 -19.32 6.53
C ALA A 198 3.07 -20.67 6.62
N GLY A 199 3.79 -20.91 7.72
CA GLY A 199 4.71 -22.05 7.85
C GLY A 199 6.04 -21.86 7.10
N GLU A 200 6.31 -20.65 6.62
CA GLU A 200 7.51 -20.28 5.86
C GLU A 200 7.80 -18.77 6.00
N ASP A 201 8.97 -18.35 5.52
CA ASP A 201 9.32 -16.93 5.47
C ASP A 201 8.45 -16.18 4.45
N VAL A 202 7.84 -15.07 4.90
CA VAL A 202 7.01 -14.19 4.08
C VAL A 202 7.65 -12.80 4.02
N ALA A 203 8.16 -12.45 2.85
CA ALA A 203 8.66 -11.10 2.58
C ALA A 203 7.51 -10.09 2.47
N SER A 204 7.82 -8.82 2.74
CA SER A 204 6.93 -7.69 2.54
C SER A 204 7.63 -6.53 1.85
N ILE A 205 6.87 -5.51 1.46
CA ILE A 205 7.45 -4.23 1.03
C ILE A 205 8.39 -3.65 2.11
N PHE A 206 8.13 -3.89 3.40
CA PHE A 206 9.03 -3.44 4.46
C PHE A 206 10.40 -4.11 4.35
N THR A 207 10.44 -5.45 4.24
CA THR A 207 11.70 -6.19 4.11
C THR A 207 12.41 -5.80 2.81
N GLN A 208 11.68 -5.68 1.70
CA GLN A 208 12.26 -5.29 0.41
C GLN A 208 12.94 -3.91 0.46
N VAL A 209 12.36 -2.95 1.18
CA VAL A 209 12.93 -1.61 1.36
C VAL A 209 14.10 -1.62 2.34
N HIS A 210 13.97 -2.35 3.44
CA HIS A 210 15.04 -2.51 4.43
C HIS A 210 16.30 -3.17 3.84
N ASP A 211 16.13 -4.22 3.04
CA ASP A 211 17.23 -4.96 2.41
C ASP A 211 17.99 -4.10 1.37
N ALA A 212 17.35 -3.04 0.86
CA ALA A 212 17.98 -2.01 0.05
C ALA A 212 18.73 -0.94 0.87
N GLY A 213 18.80 -1.09 2.20
CA GLY A 213 19.42 -0.14 3.12
C GLY A 213 18.60 1.13 3.38
N LEU A 214 17.28 1.09 3.12
CA LEU A 214 16.38 2.22 3.26
C LEU A 214 15.47 2.10 4.49
N SER A 215 14.94 3.22 4.95
CA SER A 215 14.14 3.28 6.17
C SER A 215 12.63 3.25 5.93
N THR A 216 11.90 2.61 6.85
CA THR A 216 10.44 2.44 6.76
C THR A 216 9.68 2.86 8.02
N ALA A 217 8.36 3.05 7.91
CA ALA A 217 7.50 3.27 9.06
C ALA A 217 6.06 2.71 8.88
N LEU A 218 5.46 2.29 10.00
CA LEU A 218 4.09 1.78 10.10
C LEU A 218 3.28 2.65 11.08
N PHE A 219 2.14 3.14 10.63
CA PHE A 219 1.19 3.93 11.41
C PHE A 219 -0.22 3.36 11.24
N ALA A 220 -0.86 2.88 12.31
CA ALA A 220 -2.15 2.20 12.19
C ALA A 220 -3.09 2.43 13.36
N THR A 221 -4.37 2.19 13.11
CA THR A 221 -5.48 2.40 14.05
C THR A 221 -6.20 1.13 14.47
N GLU A 222 -5.68 -0.04 14.09
CA GLU A 222 -6.21 -1.35 14.47
C GLU A 222 -5.18 -2.06 15.33
N SER A 223 -5.54 -2.47 16.56
CA SER A 223 -4.63 -3.14 17.50
C SER A 223 -3.90 -4.33 16.88
N LYS A 224 -4.61 -5.15 16.10
CA LYS A 224 -4.09 -6.35 15.43
C LYS A 224 -2.95 -6.11 14.45
N PHE A 225 -2.69 -4.86 14.05
CA PHE A 225 -1.57 -4.53 13.17
C PHE A 225 -0.22 -4.49 13.90
N THR A 226 -0.21 -4.68 15.21
CA THR A 226 1.03 -5.03 15.94
C THR A 226 1.69 -6.29 15.37
N LEU A 227 0.89 -7.20 14.78
CA LEU A 227 1.36 -8.39 14.05
C LEU A 227 2.44 -8.05 13.00
N PHE A 228 2.31 -6.93 12.29
CA PHE A 228 3.27 -6.57 11.23
C PHE A 228 4.66 -6.26 11.80
N LYS A 229 4.74 -5.52 12.93
CA LYS A 229 6.02 -5.26 13.59
C LYS A 229 6.59 -6.53 14.24
N ALA A 230 5.74 -7.43 14.74
CA ALA A 230 6.18 -8.73 15.23
C ALA A 230 6.76 -9.61 14.10
N SER A 231 6.16 -9.54 12.91
CA SER A 231 6.56 -10.34 11.74
C SER A 231 7.80 -9.80 11.01
N TRP A 232 8.02 -8.48 11.05
CA TRP A 232 9.18 -7.83 10.41
C TRP A 232 9.85 -6.82 11.36
N PRO A 233 10.44 -7.30 12.47
CA PRO A 233 10.96 -6.44 13.53
C PRO A 233 12.14 -5.57 13.07
N ASP A 234 13.02 -6.08 12.22
CA ASP A 234 14.17 -5.29 11.74
C ASP A 234 13.78 -4.34 10.60
N ALA A 235 12.83 -4.78 9.75
CA ALA A 235 12.46 -4.02 8.56
C ALA A 235 11.52 -2.84 8.83
N ILE A 236 10.85 -2.79 9.99
CA ILE A 236 9.95 -1.69 10.39
C ILE A 236 10.64 -0.79 11.43
N ASP A 237 11.35 0.26 11.01
CA ASP A 237 12.13 1.11 11.93
C ASP A 237 11.25 1.82 12.96
N ARG A 238 10.05 2.25 12.53
CA ARG A 238 9.08 2.93 13.38
C ARG A 238 7.72 2.26 13.27
N SER A 239 7.16 1.84 14.39
CA SER A 239 5.76 1.41 14.49
C SER A 239 4.99 2.28 15.48
N THR A 240 3.79 2.70 15.11
CA THR A 240 2.85 3.36 16.02
C THR A 240 1.44 2.89 15.71
N VAL A 241 0.93 1.98 16.55
CA VAL A 241 -0.42 1.45 16.48
C VAL A 241 -1.22 2.02 17.65
N LYS A 242 -2.35 2.68 17.35
CA LYS A 242 -3.26 3.24 18.37
C LYS A 242 -4.71 3.00 17.97
N ASP A 243 -5.31 2.02 18.63
CA ASP A 243 -6.66 1.56 18.34
C ASP A 243 -7.69 2.70 18.33
N ASN A 244 -8.43 2.82 17.23
CA ASN A 244 -9.49 3.82 17.06
C ASN A 244 -9.05 5.29 17.26
N LYS A 245 -7.79 5.63 16.95
CA LYS A 245 -7.23 6.99 17.11
C LYS A 245 -6.71 7.64 15.82
N ASP A 246 -7.52 7.72 14.76
CA ASP A 246 -7.13 8.30 13.45
C ASP A 246 -6.45 9.67 13.54
N LEU A 247 -6.97 10.58 14.37
CA LEU A 247 -6.36 11.90 14.57
C LEU A 247 -4.97 11.82 15.22
N ALA A 248 -4.77 10.93 16.19
CA ALA A 248 -3.49 10.77 16.85
C ALA A 248 -2.46 10.13 15.91
N ILE A 249 -2.89 9.16 15.12
CA ILE A 249 -2.08 8.50 14.08
C ILE A 249 -1.71 9.48 12.97
N THR A 250 -2.67 10.28 12.48
CA THR A 250 -2.44 11.35 11.49
C THR A 250 -1.41 12.37 12.00
N ARG A 251 -1.47 12.76 13.29
CA ARG A 251 -0.45 13.64 13.89
C ARG A 251 0.92 12.96 13.98
N ALA A 252 0.95 11.66 14.26
CA ALA A 252 2.19 10.91 14.39
C ALA A 252 2.90 10.78 13.03
N VAL A 253 2.19 10.35 11.99
CA VAL A 253 2.76 10.21 10.63
C VAL A 253 3.23 11.55 10.08
N ARG A 254 2.47 12.63 10.27
CA ARG A 254 2.88 13.98 9.82
C ARG A 254 4.18 14.46 10.48
N ARG A 255 4.39 14.14 11.76
CA ARG A 255 5.67 14.48 12.42
C ARG A 255 6.80 13.61 11.90
N ASP A 256 6.58 12.31 11.74
CA ASP A 256 7.61 11.38 11.28
C ASP A 256 8.08 11.74 9.86
N LEU A 257 7.15 12.04 8.95
CA LEU A 257 7.48 12.46 7.57
C LEU A 257 8.40 13.69 7.53
N VAL A 258 8.23 14.65 8.45
CA VAL A 258 9.05 15.87 8.47
C VAL A 258 10.40 15.65 9.17
N GLN A 259 10.45 14.72 10.13
CA GLN A 259 11.62 14.52 10.99
C GLN A 259 12.57 13.44 10.48
N ASN A 260 12.07 12.51 9.66
CA ASN A 260 12.82 11.33 9.24
C ASN A 260 12.68 11.13 7.73
N ASN A 261 13.80 10.82 7.07
CA ASN A 261 13.78 10.42 5.67
C ASN A 261 13.33 8.96 5.56
N ARG A 262 12.02 8.75 5.42
CA ARG A 262 11.44 7.42 5.17
C ARG A 262 11.31 7.20 3.68
N ALA A 263 11.86 6.10 3.17
CA ALA A 263 11.60 5.66 1.80
C ALA A 263 10.18 5.12 1.68
N PHE A 264 9.72 4.34 2.67
CA PHE A 264 8.37 3.77 2.67
C PHE A 264 7.64 4.02 4.00
N THR A 265 6.43 4.58 3.93
CA THR A 265 5.54 4.72 5.08
C THR A 265 4.20 4.11 4.78
N PHE A 266 3.74 3.18 5.61
CA PHE A 266 2.38 2.66 5.56
C PHE A 266 1.50 3.36 6.60
N LEU A 267 0.37 3.90 6.16
CA LEU A 267 -0.64 4.56 6.98
C LEU A 267 -1.99 3.87 6.82
N HIS A 268 -2.52 3.39 7.94
CA HIS A 268 -3.86 2.86 8.05
C HIS A 268 -4.77 3.81 8.85
N LEU A 269 -5.98 4.07 8.34
CA LEU A 269 -7.03 4.81 9.03
C LEU A 269 -8.34 4.00 9.03
N GLY A 270 -8.86 3.72 10.22
CA GLY A 270 -9.94 2.75 10.47
C GLY A 270 -11.34 3.34 10.64
N GLN A 271 -11.48 4.68 10.70
CA GLN A 271 -12.76 5.29 11.11
C GLN A 271 -13.95 4.90 10.22
N LEU A 272 -13.72 4.72 8.92
CA LEU A 272 -14.79 4.41 7.96
C LEU A 272 -15.40 3.04 8.23
N ASP A 273 -14.57 2.01 8.36
CA ASP A 273 -15.01 0.65 8.68
C ASP A 273 -15.74 0.57 10.02
N ASN A 274 -15.12 1.08 11.09
CA ASN A 274 -15.73 1.15 12.43
C ASN A 274 -17.13 1.79 12.38
N THR A 275 -17.27 2.91 11.66
CA THR A 275 -18.56 3.59 11.50
C THR A 275 -19.53 2.79 10.62
N GLY A 276 -19.02 2.10 9.61
CA GLY A 276 -19.78 1.20 8.74
C GLY A 276 -20.42 0.06 9.52
N HIS A 277 -19.66 -0.62 10.38
CA HIS A 277 -20.18 -1.64 11.27
C HIS A 277 -21.22 -1.11 12.26
N ASP A 278 -20.94 0.02 12.92
CA ASP A 278 -21.81 0.57 13.95
C ASP A 278 -23.15 1.10 13.40
N HIS A 279 -23.12 1.68 12.19
CA HIS A 279 -24.21 2.52 11.71
C HIS A 279 -24.69 2.21 10.29
N GLY A 280 -24.01 1.31 9.59
CA GLY A 280 -24.25 0.95 8.21
C GLY A 280 -23.50 1.86 7.25
N TRP A 281 -22.97 1.27 6.17
CA TRP A 281 -22.30 2.00 5.10
C TRP A 281 -23.28 3.02 4.48
N PHE A 282 -22.77 4.21 4.14
CA PHE A 282 -23.55 5.36 3.64
C PHE A 282 -24.64 5.92 4.57
N SER A 283 -24.70 5.48 5.83
CA SER A 283 -25.48 6.20 6.85
C SER A 283 -25.00 7.66 7.00
N PRO A 284 -25.83 8.58 7.55
CA PRO A 284 -25.38 9.93 7.85
C PRO A 284 -24.11 9.99 8.71
N LYS A 285 -23.89 8.99 9.57
CA LYS A 285 -22.68 8.86 10.38
C LYS A 285 -21.47 8.43 9.53
N TYR A 286 -21.62 7.43 8.66
CA TYR A 286 -20.57 7.03 7.72
C TYR A 286 -20.14 8.19 6.81
N LEU A 287 -21.09 8.97 6.29
CA LEU A 287 -20.79 10.15 5.47
C LEU A 287 -20.03 11.23 6.25
N ARG A 288 -20.30 11.40 7.56
CA ARG A 288 -19.52 12.31 8.42
C ARG A 288 -18.11 11.77 8.69
N ALA A 289 -17.96 10.46 8.91
CA ALA A 289 -16.65 9.83 9.02
C ALA A 289 -15.84 10.03 7.72
N GLY A 290 -16.47 9.92 6.55
CA GLY A 290 -15.85 10.24 5.26
C GLY A 290 -15.32 11.67 5.16
N ARG A 291 -16.09 12.67 5.60
CA ARG A 291 -15.62 14.07 5.67
C ARG A 291 -14.44 14.20 6.63
N ARG A 292 -14.47 13.49 7.75
CA ARG A 292 -13.40 13.52 8.75
C ARG A 292 -12.10 12.92 8.21
N ILE A 293 -12.17 11.78 7.54
CA ILE A 293 -11.01 11.17 6.85
C ILE A 293 -10.46 12.12 5.78
N ASP A 294 -11.32 12.78 5.00
CA ASP A 294 -10.88 13.78 4.02
C ASP A 294 -10.13 14.96 4.66
N GLU A 295 -10.59 15.46 5.82
CA GLU A 295 -9.89 16.50 6.58
C GLU A 295 -8.51 16.05 7.07
N LEU A 296 -8.41 14.80 7.56
CA LEU A 296 -7.14 14.22 8.01
C LEU A 296 -6.16 14.06 6.84
N LEU A 297 -6.63 13.56 5.69
CA LEU A 297 -5.88 13.53 4.45
C LEU A 297 -5.43 14.94 4.04
N GLY A 298 -6.30 15.95 4.17
CA GLY A 298 -5.96 17.35 3.92
C GLY A 298 -4.82 17.88 4.78
N GLN A 299 -4.72 17.45 6.05
CA GLN A 299 -3.60 17.80 6.92
C GLN A 299 -2.28 17.16 6.45
N ILE A 300 -2.33 15.91 5.96
CA ILE A 300 -1.17 15.21 5.39
C ILE A 300 -0.70 15.92 4.12
N LEU A 301 -1.62 16.19 3.18
CA LEU A 301 -1.32 16.89 1.93
C LEU A 301 -0.81 18.32 2.14
N THR A 302 -1.22 18.97 3.24
CA THR A 302 -0.70 20.28 3.63
C THR A 302 0.71 20.17 4.22
N THR A 303 0.98 19.12 5.01
CA THR A 303 2.34 18.83 5.48
C THR A 303 3.28 18.59 4.31
N ILE A 304 2.91 17.73 3.35
CA ILE A 304 3.75 17.45 2.16
C ILE A 304 4.08 18.75 1.43
N ARG A 305 3.06 19.55 1.08
CA ARG A 305 3.24 20.81 0.33
C ARG A 305 4.12 21.86 1.03
N ASN A 306 4.17 21.83 2.36
CA ASN A 306 4.85 22.87 3.13
C ASN A 306 6.29 22.45 3.53
N ASN A 307 6.79 21.32 3.07
CA ASN A 307 8.12 20.83 3.40
C ASN A 307 8.81 20.32 2.13
N ASP A 308 9.80 21.08 1.64
CA ASP A 308 10.54 20.78 0.40
C ASP A 308 11.19 19.39 0.42
N SER A 309 11.50 18.85 1.60
CA SER A 309 12.03 17.48 1.74
C SER A 309 11.03 16.39 1.35
N LEU A 310 9.76 16.72 1.13
CA LEU A 310 8.68 15.82 0.73
C LEU A 310 8.18 16.11 -0.70
N ASP A 311 8.84 16.96 -1.47
CA ASP A 311 8.39 17.36 -2.82
C ASP A 311 8.30 16.15 -3.78
N ASP A 312 9.17 15.16 -3.60
CA ASP A 312 9.22 13.92 -4.38
C ASP A 312 8.39 12.78 -3.77
N LEU A 313 7.62 13.04 -2.71
CA LEU A 313 6.79 12.03 -2.08
C LEU A 313 5.60 11.65 -2.96
N THR A 314 5.48 10.37 -3.26
CA THR A 314 4.33 9.77 -3.96
C THR A 314 3.38 9.10 -2.97
N ILE A 315 2.08 9.34 -3.13
CA ILE A 315 1.01 8.68 -2.39
C ILE A 315 0.48 7.53 -3.23
N VAL A 316 0.36 6.35 -2.62
CA VAL A 316 -0.39 5.21 -3.14
C VAL A 316 -1.56 4.95 -2.20
N LEU A 317 -2.80 5.12 -2.64
CA LEU A 317 -3.99 5.00 -1.80
C LEU A 317 -4.90 3.87 -2.28
N THR A 318 -5.33 3.02 -1.36
CA THR A 318 -6.32 1.96 -1.61
C THR A 318 -7.20 1.70 -0.39
N ALA A 319 -7.93 0.60 -0.41
CA ALA A 319 -8.70 0.05 0.70
C ALA A 319 -8.55 -1.48 0.72
N ASP A 320 -8.76 -2.06 1.88
CA ASP A 320 -8.83 -3.51 2.07
C ASP A 320 -10.16 -4.08 1.59
N HIS A 321 -11.27 -3.40 1.89
CA HIS A 321 -12.61 -3.75 1.46
C HIS A 321 -13.52 -2.52 1.43
N GLY A 322 -14.77 -2.72 1.01
CA GLY A 322 -15.82 -1.73 1.12
C GLY A 322 -16.98 -2.24 1.97
N GLY A 323 -18.17 -1.74 1.69
CA GLY A 323 -19.40 -2.23 2.28
C GLY A 323 -20.63 -1.66 1.58
N LYS A 324 -21.68 -2.48 1.53
CA LYS A 324 -22.93 -2.15 0.83
C LYS A 324 -23.75 -1.11 1.60
N PRO A 325 -24.28 -0.06 0.93
CA PRO A 325 -25.15 0.93 1.56
C PRO A 325 -26.26 0.29 2.39
N GLY A 326 -26.42 0.73 3.64
CA GLY A 326 -27.44 0.25 4.58
C GLY A 326 -27.07 -1.04 5.32
N GLU A 327 -26.10 -1.81 4.85
CA GLU A 327 -25.62 -3.02 5.53
C GLU A 327 -24.53 -2.68 6.54
N LYS A 328 -24.31 -3.59 7.51
CA LYS A 328 -23.29 -3.49 8.56
C LYS A 328 -22.20 -4.56 8.48
N GLY A 329 -22.25 -5.41 7.47
CA GLY A 329 -21.26 -6.46 7.24
C GLY A 329 -20.72 -6.38 5.83
N HIS A 330 -19.52 -6.93 5.63
CA HIS A 330 -18.80 -6.87 4.37
C HIS A 330 -18.22 -8.23 3.94
N ALA A 331 -18.61 -9.34 4.57
CA ALA A 331 -18.08 -10.67 4.26
C ALA A 331 -18.78 -11.38 3.08
N ALA A 332 -19.93 -10.88 2.63
CA ALA A 332 -20.72 -11.55 1.59
C ALA A 332 -20.03 -11.46 0.22
N ALA A 333 -19.61 -12.61 -0.30
CA ALA A 333 -18.85 -12.75 -1.53
C ALA A 333 -19.61 -12.32 -2.81
N SER A 334 -20.94 -12.30 -2.76
CA SER A 334 -21.83 -11.90 -3.87
C SER A 334 -22.10 -10.40 -3.93
N VAL A 335 -21.64 -9.63 -2.95
CA VAL A 335 -21.93 -8.20 -2.82
C VAL A 335 -20.75 -7.38 -3.33
N LEU A 336 -20.90 -6.77 -4.51
CA LEU A 336 -19.86 -6.00 -5.19
C LEU A 336 -19.21 -4.93 -4.30
N GLU A 337 -20.03 -4.20 -3.54
CA GLU A 337 -19.55 -3.12 -2.67
C GLU A 337 -18.60 -3.58 -1.57
N ASN A 338 -18.58 -4.88 -1.24
CA ASN A 338 -17.69 -5.43 -0.23
C ASN A 338 -16.27 -5.61 -0.77
N TYR A 339 -16.09 -5.87 -2.06
CA TYR A 339 -14.77 -6.16 -2.66
C TYR A 339 -14.36 -5.18 -3.76
N ARG A 340 -15.20 -4.20 -4.13
CA ARG A 340 -14.81 -3.09 -4.99
C ARG A 340 -14.13 -1.99 -4.15
N VAL A 341 -12.86 -1.76 -4.43
CA VAL A 341 -12.01 -0.81 -3.71
C VAL A 341 -11.41 0.19 -4.71
N PRO A 342 -10.94 1.36 -4.25
CA PRO A 342 -10.18 2.26 -5.10
C PRO A 342 -8.71 1.88 -5.18
N PHE A 343 -8.03 2.39 -6.21
CA PHE A 343 -6.58 2.42 -6.27
C PHE A 343 -6.16 3.75 -6.88
N VAL A 344 -5.24 4.47 -6.22
CA VAL A 344 -4.81 5.81 -6.63
C VAL A 344 -3.31 5.92 -6.46
N ILE A 345 -2.65 6.49 -7.47
CA ILE A 345 -1.26 6.93 -7.41
C ILE A 345 -1.27 8.44 -7.63
N TRP A 346 -0.63 9.20 -6.74
CA TRP A 346 -0.66 10.66 -6.78
C TRP A 346 0.65 11.24 -6.23
N GLY A 347 1.31 12.10 -7.00
CA GLY A 347 2.59 12.70 -6.60
C GLY A 347 3.23 13.46 -7.75
N ALA A 348 4.44 14.00 -7.52
CA ALA A 348 5.23 14.59 -8.59
C ALA A 348 5.53 13.52 -9.67
N GLY A 349 5.41 13.90 -10.94
CA GLY A 349 5.66 13.01 -12.08
C GLY A 349 4.53 12.02 -12.39
N VAL A 350 3.48 11.91 -11.58
CA VAL A 350 2.34 11.03 -11.86
C VAL A 350 1.35 11.72 -12.80
N ASP A 351 1.05 11.08 -13.93
CA ASP A 351 0.06 11.59 -14.87
C ASP A 351 -1.37 11.42 -14.32
N LYS A 352 -2.27 12.27 -14.80
CA LYS A 352 -3.70 12.18 -14.46
C LYS A 352 -4.39 11.27 -15.47
N GLY A 353 -5.17 10.32 -15.01
CA GLY A 353 -5.95 9.46 -15.90
C GLY A 353 -6.58 8.28 -15.20
N ASP A 354 -7.35 7.50 -15.95
CA ASP A 354 -7.89 6.23 -15.47
C ASP A 354 -6.80 5.15 -15.56
N LEU A 355 -6.59 4.42 -14.47
CA LEU A 355 -5.54 3.40 -14.43
C LEU A 355 -5.76 2.27 -15.43
N TYR A 356 -7.00 1.95 -15.82
CA TYR A 356 -7.25 0.92 -16.83
C TYR A 356 -7.01 1.44 -18.25
N ASP A 357 -7.29 2.72 -18.52
CA ASP A 357 -6.96 3.35 -19.80
C ASP A 357 -5.43 3.38 -20.02
N MET A 358 -4.66 3.68 -18.96
CA MET A 358 -3.19 3.70 -18.96
C MET A 358 -2.55 2.29 -19.07
N ASN A 359 -3.30 1.24 -18.73
CA ASN A 359 -2.74 -0.10 -18.53
C ASN A 359 -3.59 -1.18 -19.22
N PRO A 360 -3.48 -1.33 -20.56
CA PRO A 360 -4.28 -2.29 -21.31
C PRO A 360 -3.95 -3.77 -21.00
N THR A 361 -2.86 -4.03 -20.25
CA THR A 361 -2.54 -5.37 -19.72
C THR A 361 -3.35 -5.75 -18.48
N TYR A 362 -4.13 -4.81 -17.92
CA TYR A 362 -5.10 -5.05 -16.86
C TYR A 362 -6.52 -4.88 -17.42
N ALA A 363 -7.49 -5.67 -16.91
CA ALA A 363 -8.89 -5.50 -17.29
C ALA A 363 -9.69 -4.78 -16.21
N ASP A 364 -10.48 -3.77 -16.60
CA ASP A 364 -11.55 -3.26 -15.75
C ASP A 364 -12.57 -4.40 -15.50
N PRO A 365 -12.75 -4.85 -14.24
CA PRO A 365 -13.62 -5.98 -13.92
C PRO A 365 -15.11 -5.64 -14.02
N GLY A 366 -15.51 -4.39 -14.28
CA GLY A 366 -16.90 -3.97 -14.27
C GLY A 366 -17.58 -4.32 -12.94
N THR A 367 -18.63 -5.13 -12.98
CA THR A 367 -19.31 -5.68 -11.79
C THR A 367 -18.89 -7.11 -11.44
N SER A 368 -17.99 -7.70 -12.21
CA SER A 368 -17.54 -9.08 -11.98
C SER A 368 -16.56 -9.19 -10.81
N ARG A 369 -16.38 -10.42 -10.33
CA ARG A 369 -15.35 -10.79 -9.35
C ARG A 369 -14.40 -11.81 -9.97
N PRO A 370 -13.40 -11.37 -10.75
CA PRO A 370 -12.45 -12.27 -11.40
C PRO A 370 -11.69 -13.10 -10.37
N LEU A 371 -11.52 -14.39 -10.67
CA LEU A 371 -10.75 -15.34 -9.87
C LEU A 371 -9.24 -15.19 -10.15
N PHE A 372 -8.41 -16.04 -9.52
CA PHE A 372 -6.94 -15.98 -9.60
C PHE A 372 -6.40 -16.33 -11.00
N ASP A 373 -7.13 -17.10 -11.77
CA ASP A 373 -6.78 -17.56 -13.12
C ASP A 373 -7.30 -16.65 -14.25
N ALA A 374 -7.96 -15.53 -13.91
CA ALA A 374 -8.40 -14.57 -14.91
C ALA A 374 -7.20 -13.95 -15.63
N ASP A 375 -7.30 -13.83 -16.94
CA ASP A 375 -6.29 -13.22 -17.80
C ASP A 375 -6.98 -12.30 -18.81
N PRO A 376 -6.75 -10.98 -18.78
CA PRO A 376 -5.91 -10.26 -17.80
C PRO A 376 -6.56 -10.13 -16.41
N GLN A 377 -5.73 -9.96 -15.38
CA GLN A 377 -6.18 -9.63 -14.02
C GLN A 377 -6.66 -8.17 -13.90
N PRO A 378 -7.63 -7.86 -13.02
CA PRO A 378 -7.90 -6.48 -12.63
C PRO A 378 -6.80 -5.96 -11.69
N ILE A 379 -6.76 -4.64 -11.49
CA ILE A 379 -5.96 -4.05 -10.43
C ILE A 379 -6.55 -4.48 -9.07
N ARG A 380 -5.70 -4.94 -8.16
CA ARG A 380 -6.05 -5.43 -6.83
C ARG A 380 -5.38 -4.60 -5.74
N ASN A 381 -5.95 -4.61 -4.55
CA ASN A 381 -5.30 -3.98 -3.40
C ASN A 381 -3.92 -4.61 -3.08
N GLY A 382 -3.73 -5.88 -3.42
CA GLY A 382 -2.44 -6.58 -3.31
C GLY A 382 -1.33 -6.02 -4.20
N ASP A 383 -1.67 -5.31 -5.29
CA ASP A 383 -0.66 -4.65 -6.14
C ASP A 383 0.08 -3.52 -5.39
N LEU A 384 -0.44 -3.05 -4.25
CA LEU A 384 0.15 -1.97 -3.45
C LEU A 384 1.63 -2.23 -3.16
N ALA A 385 1.99 -3.44 -2.72
CA ALA A 385 3.38 -3.78 -2.39
C ALA A 385 4.32 -3.53 -3.57
N ASN A 386 3.97 -4.06 -4.76
CA ASN A 386 4.85 -4.02 -5.92
C ASN A 386 4.82 -2.69 -6.67
N VAL A 387 3.71 -1.94 -6.60
CA VAL A 387 3.67 -0.53 -7.03
C VAL A 387 4.59 0.32 -6.16
N CYS A 388 4.56 0.15 -4.83
CA CYS A 388 5.44 0.87 -3.93
C CYS A 388 6.92 0.49 -4.15
N ALA A 389 7.22 -0.79 -4.36
CA ALA A 389 8.56 -1.24 -4.72
C ALA A 389 9.04 -0.60 -6.03
N LYS A 390 8.19 -0.59 -7.07
CA LYS A 390 8.51 0.00 -8.38
C LYS A 390 8.80 1.50 -8.26
N LEU A 391 7.97 2.24 -7.51
CA LEU A 391 8.17 3.67 -7.25
C LEU A 391 9.51 3.96 -6.57
N LEU A 392 10.02 3.01 -5.77
CA LEU A 392 11.32 3.11 -5.10
C LEU A 392 12.49 2.58 -5.93
N GLY A 393 12.25 2.12 -7.17
CA GLY A 393 13.27 1.50 -8.02
C GLY A 393 13.68 0.09 -7.56
N LEU A 394 12.85 -0.56 -6.74
CA LEU A 394 13.10 -1.90 -6.19
C LEU A 394 12.41 -2.98 -7.02
N GLN A 395 12.96 -4.19 -6.97
CA GLN A 395 12.32 -5.39 -7.52
C GLN A 395 11.03 -5.71 -6.77
N ALA A 396 10.18 -6.53 -7.39
CA ALA A 396 8.97 -7.04 -6.76
C ALA A 396 9.29 -7.80 -5.45
N VAL A 397 8.38 -7.71 -4.48
CA VAL A 397 8.49 -8.39 -3.19
C VAL A 397 8.58 -9.92 -3.42
N PRO A 398 9.59 -10.61 -2.87
CA PRO A 398 9.77 -12.05 -3.05
C PRO A 398 8.52 -12.85 -2.65
N GLY A 399 8.09 -13.73 -3.56
CA GLY A 399 6.91 -14.58 -3.37
C GLY A 399 5.56 -13.85 -3.48
N SER A 400 5.54 -12.55 -3.80
CA SER A 400 4.29 -11.87 -4.17
C SER A 400 3.66 -12.53 -5.41
N LEU A 401 2.34 -12.40 -5.54
CA LEU A 401 1.54 -12.94 -6.65
C LEU A 401 0.88 -11.82 -7.49
N TRP A 402 0.71 -10.64 -6.91
CA TRP A 402 0.09 -9.49 -7.58
C TRP A 402 1.14 -8.49 -8.06
N GLY A 403 1.06 -8.06 -9.32
CA GLY A 403 1.95 -7.02 -9.88
C GLY A 403 3.44 -7.40 -9.90
N THR A 404 3.75 -8.69 -9.97
CA THR A 404 5.13 -9.22 -9.91
C THR A 404 6.00 -8.78 -11.08
N ASP A 405 5.40 -8.60 -12.25
CA ASP A 405 6.04 -8.06 -13.45
C ASP A 405 6.25 -6.54 -13.40
N GLN A 406 5.65 -5.87 -12.40
CA GLN A 406 5.66 -4.43 -12.21
C GLN A 406 5.25 -3.66 -13.49
N THR A 407 4.31 -4.19 -14.27
CA THR A 407 3.85 -3.57 -15.52
C THR A 407 2.95 -2.37 -15.30
N LEU A 408 2.16 -2.32 -14.20
CA LEU A 408 1.28 -1.19 -13.88
C LEU A 408 2.04 0.14 -13.90
N THR A 409 1.69 1.02 -14.82
CA THR A 409 2.23 2.36 -15.03
C THR A 409 1.22 3.44 -14.65
N TRP A 410 1.75 4.63 -14.39
CA TRP A 410 1.02 5.84 -14.02
C TRP A 410 1.51 7.05 -14.84
N HIS A 411 2.08 6.72 -16.00
CA HIS A 411 2.52 7.63 -17.05
C HIS A 411 1.91 7.16 -18.36
N ASP A 412 1.41 8.10 -19.17
CA ASP A 412 0.88 7.85 -20.52
C ASP A 412 1.96 8.03 -21.61
#